data_AF-A0A1I6MCL4-F1
#
_entry.id   AF-A0A1I6MCL4-F1
#
_cell.length_a   1.000
_cell.length_b   1.000
_cell.length_c   1.000
_cell.angle_alpha   90.00
_cell.angle_beta   90.00
_cell.angle_gamma   90.00
#
_symmetry.space_group_name_H-M   'P 1'
#
loop_
_entity.id
_entity.type
_entity.pdbx_description
1 polymer ?
#
loop_
_entity_poly.entity_id
_entity_poly.type
_entity_poly.pdbx_seq_one_letter_code
_entity_poly.pdbx_strand_id
1 'polypeptide(L)'
;MQQPGRGKAFALSEALRQLLDARQDKMADRLIDQCSNELVRQISESPIASLNVRLSYLLKTRLRRRTTQGERGLHSAAPLLVSVFNLWCREGRRASVRSVLRELGGADLRALREERELDPEVVSMLREFDLCA
;
A
#
# COMPACT_ATOMS: atom_id res chain seq x y z
N MET A 1 -23.15 -7.56 8.40
CA MET A 1 -22.40 -6.28 8.36
C MET A 1 -20.96 -6.59 7.96
N GLN A 2 -20.72 -6.79 6.67
CA GLN A 2 -19.35 -6.97 6.16
C GLN A 2 -18.65 -5.62 6.31
N GLN A 3 -17.51 -5.55 7.00
CA GLN A 3 -16.61 -4.42 6.87
C GLN A 3 -15.77 -4.71 5.62
N PRO A 4 -16.02 -4.07 4.46
CA PRO A 4 -15.05 -4.12 3.38
C PRO A 4 -13.84 -3.31 3.87
N GLY A 5 -12.62 -3.81 3.64
CA GLY A 5 -11.40 -3.03 3.90
C GLY A 5 -11.56 -1.61 3.37
N ARG A 6 -11.08 -0.62 4.13
CA ARG A 6 -11.32 0.83 3.92
C ARG A 6 -10.93 1.33 2.53
N GLY A 7 -10.18 0.52 1.76
CA GLY A 7 -9.94 0.68 0.34
C GLY A 7 -8.45 0.74 0.02
N LYS A 8 -8.10 0.55 -1.25
CA LYS A 8 -6.71 0.57 -1.75
C LYS A 8 -5.90 1.79 -1.29
N ALA A 9 -6.49 2.98 -1.29
CA ALA A 9 -5.80 4.20 -0.85
C ALA A 9 -5.49 4.16 0.66
N PHE A 10 -6.38 3.59 1.47
CA PHE A 10 -6.16 3.44 2.91
C PHE A 10 -5.07 2.42 3.19
N ALA A 11 -5.11 1.26 2.53
CA ALA A 11 -4.08 0.23 2.64
C ALA A 11 -2.69 0.75 2.22
N LEU A 12 -2.61 1.51 1.11
CA LEU A 12 -1.36 2.13 0.68
C LEU A 12 -0.88 3.22 1.64
N SER A 13 -1.79 4.02 2.20
CA SER A 13 -1.43 5.02 3.22
C SER A 13 -0.85 4.36 4.47
N GLU A 14 -1.46 3.26 4.91
CA GLU A 14 -0.98 2.46 6.03
C GLU A 14 0.38 1.82 5.72
N ALA A 15 0.55 1.28 4.52
CA ALA A 15 1.83 0.74 4.07
C ALA A 15 2.93 1.81 4.10
N LEU A 16 2.64 3.00 3.56
CA LEU A 16 3.57 4.13 3.53
C LEU A 16 3.94 4.61 4.94
N ARG A 17 2.96 4.72 5.83
CA ARG A 17 3.21 5.06 7.24
C ARG A 17 4.20 4.08 7.87
N GLN A 18 3.96 2.78 7.71
CA GLN A 18 4.82 1.75 8.29
C GLN A 18 6.21 1.64 7.64
N LEU A 19 6.34 1.99 6.36
CA LEU A 19 7.64 2.14 5.69
C LEU A 19 8.42 3.32 6.28
N LEU A 20 7.78 4.48 6.45
CA LEU A 20 8.42 5.67 7.01
C LEU A 20 8.83 5.48 8.48
N ASP A 21 7.97 4.83 9.28
CA ASP A 21 8.26 4.51 10.68
C ASP A 21 9.46 3.56 10.81
N ALA A 22 9.61 2.64 9.86
CA ALA A 22 10.76 1.74 9.78
C ALA A 22 11.98 2.33 9.05
N ARG A 23 11.96 3.63 8.73
CA ARG A 23 13.02 4.33 7.98
C ARG A 23 13.32 3.72 6.61
N GLN A 24 12.35 3.04 6.00
CA GLN A 24 12.44 2.47 4.66
C GLN A 24 12.06 3.50 3.59
N ASP A 25 12.68 4.68 3.66
CA ASP A 25 12.33 5.85 2.85
C ASP A 25 12.42 5.58 1.34
N LYS A 26 13.46 4.84 0.92
CA LYS A 26 13.65 4.45 -0.49
C LYS A 26 12.50 3.59 -1.02
N MET A 27 11.93 2.73 -0.18
CA MET A 27 10.80 1.89 -0.57
C MET A 27 9.51 2.71 -0.61
N ALA A 28 9.31 3.61 0.36
CA ALA A 28 8.17 4.52 0.37
C ALA A 28 8.16 5.42 -0.88
N ASP A 29 9.32 5.95 -1.26
CA ASP A 29 9.50 6.74 -2.48
C ASP A 29 9.15 5.93 -3.74
N ARG A 30 9.68 4.71 -3.87
CA ARG A 30 9.38 3.82 -5.01
C ARG A 30 7.91 3.45 -5.08
N LEU A 31 7.27 3.19 -3.94
CA LEU A 31 5.85 2.84 -3.89
C LEU A 31 5.00 4.00 -4.41
N ILE A 32 5.30 5.21 -3.96
CA ILE A 32 4.61 6.42 -4.43
C ILE A 32 4.87 6.65 -5.90
N ASP A 33 6.12 6.50 -6.37
CA ASP A 33 6.52 6.66 -7.79
C ASP A 33 5.81 5.73 -8.76
N GLN A 34 5.35 4.57 -8.29
CA GLN A 34 4.55 3.66 -9.11
C GLN A 34 3.04 3.91 -9.02
N CYS A 35 2.55 4.68 -8.04
CA CYS A 35 1.13 5.04 -7.93
C CYS A 35 0.74 6.04 -9.02
N SER A 36 -0.47 5.91 -9.57
CA SER A 36 -1.06 6.95 -10.43
C SER A 36 -1.31 8.26 -9.65
N ASN A 37 -1.41 9.39 -10.38
CA ASN A 37 -1.66 10.70 -9.76
C ASN A 37 -2.98 10.72 -8.97
N GLU A 38 -4.01 10.09 -9.52
CA GLU A 38 -5.30 9.91 -8.85
C GLU A 38 -5.15 9.17 -7.52
N LEU A 39 -4.39 8.07 -7.51
CA LEU A 39 -4.19 7.26 -6.32
C LEU A 39 -3.37 8.01 -5.27
N VAL A 40 -2.32 8.73 -5.66
CA VAL A 40 -1.54 9.59 -4.75
C VAL A 40 -2.42 10.68 -4.14
N ARG A 41 -3.36 11.24 -4.91
CA ARG A 41 -4.32 12.22 -4.40
C ARG A 41 -5.26 11.59 -3.36
N GLN A 42 -5.83 10.43 -3.65
CA GLN A 42 -6.67 9.68 -2.70
C GLN A 42 -5.91 9.33 -1.40
N ILE A 43 -4.64 8.93 -1.51
CA ILE A 43 -3.77 8.66 -0.35
C ILE A 43 -3.57 9.96 0.45
N SER A 44 -3.33 11.10 -0.21
CA SER A 44 -3.09 12.39 0.44
C SER A 44 -4.31 12.95 1.20
N GLU A 45 -5.51 12.56 0.77
CA GLU A 45 -6.78 12.90 1.41
C GLU A 45 -7.14 11.92 2.55
N SER A 46 -6.36 10.85 2.74
CA SER A 46 -6.62 9.87 3.80
C SER A 46 -6.33 10.43 5.21
N PRO A 47 -7.06 9.97 6.24
CA PRO A 47 -6.78 10.33 7.63
C PRO A 47 -5.36 9.92 8.09
N ILE A 48 -4.79 8.87 7.51
CA ILE A 48 -3.43 8.42 7.85
C ILE A 48 -2.41 9.44 7.36
N ALA A 49 -2.56 9.93 6.13
CA ALA A 49 -1.66 10.91 5.56
C ALA A 49 -1.77 12.27 6.24
N SER A 50 -2.96 12.67 6.69
CA SER A 50 -3.15 13.93 7.40
C SER A 50 -2.51 13.93 8.79
N LEU A 51 -2.53 12.80 9.49
CA LEU A 51 -1.94 12.64 10.82
C LEU A 51 -0.42 12.44 10.79
N ASN A 52 0.15 12.03 9.66
CA ASN A 52 1.59 11.83 9.51
C ASN A 52 2.23 12.98 8.69
N VAL A 53 2.89 13.92 9.39
CA VAL A 53 3.52 15.10 8.79
C VAL A 53 4.51 14.74 7.68
N ARG A 54 5.30 13.68 7.89
CA ARG A 54 6.32 13.24 6.93
C ARG A 54 5.67 12.68 5.65
N LEU A 55 4.65 11.85 5.81
CA LEU A 55 3.87 11.30 4.70
C LEU A 55 3.15 12.41 3.93
N SER A 56 2.48 13.33 4.63
CA SER A 56 1.80 14.49 4.02
C SER A 56 2.77 15.34 3.19
N TYR A 57 3.94 15.64 3.75
CA TYR A 57 4.97 16.42 3.07
C TYR A 57 5.46 15.72 1.80
N LEU A 58 5.75 14.43 1.89
CA LEU A 58 6.26 13.64 0.78
C LEU A 58 5.22 13.54 -0.36
N LEU A 59 3.95 13.25 -0.04
CA LEU A 59 2.87 13.20 -1.02
C LEU A 59 2.63 14.55 -1.71
N LYS A 60 2.59 15.65 -0.95
CA LYS A 60 2.46 17.02 -1.49
C LYS A 60 3.62 17.37 -2.43
N THR A 61 4.84 17.00 -2.05
CA THR A 61 6.05 17.25 -2.85
C THR A 61 6.01 16.47 -4.15
N ARG A 62 5.58 15.20 -4.11
CA ARG A 62 5.43 14.35 -5.30
C ARG A 62 4.31 14.85 -6.22
N LEU A 63 3.14 15.21 -5.68
CA LEU A 63 2.03 15.77 -6.48
C LEU A 63 2.44 17.04 -7.22
N ARG A 64 3.17 17.95 -6.56
CA ARG A 64 3.68 19.18 -7.21
C ARG A 64 4.67 18.92 -8.35
N ARG A 65 5.46 17.84 -8.26
CA ARG A 65 6.42 17.46 -9.30
C ARG A 65 5.74 16.72 -10.47
N ARG A 66 4.60 16.08 -10.25
CA ARG A 66 3.91 15.26 -11.26
C ARG A 66 2.90 16.00 -12.10
N THR A 67 2.42 17.17 -11.69
CA THR A 67 1.58 18.03 -12.54
C THR A 67 2.23 18.38 -13.89
N THR A 68 3.54 18.18 -14.04
CA THR A 68 4.31 18.39 -15.27
C THR A 68 4.61 17.11 -16.07
N GLN A 69 4.38 15.91 -15.52
CA GLN A 69 4.60 14.63 -16.20
C GLN A 69 3.26 13.89 -16.27
N GLY A 70 2.77 13.61 -17.49
CA GLY A 70 1.45 13.01 -17.71
C GLY A 70 1.16 11.73 -16.92
N GLU A 71 -0.11 11.34 -16.84
CA GLU A 71 -0.58 10.22 -16.02
C GLU A 71 0.07 8.89 -16.39
N ARG A 72 1.11 8.50 -15.66
CA ARG A 72 1.70 7.16 -15.70
C ARG A 72 1.80 6.63 -14.27
N GLY A 73 1.13 5.52 -14.01
CA GLY A 73 1.18 4.84 -12.73
C GLY A 73 0.09 3.77 -12.61
N LEU A 74 0.27 2.84 -11.68
CA LEU A 74 -0.68 1.79 -11.39
C LEU A 74 -1.84 2.36 -10.57
N HIS A 75 -3.06 2.03 -10.98
CA HIS A 75 -4.28 2.35 -10.24
C HIS A 75 -4.68 1.24 -9.24
N SER A 76 -3.98 0.09 -9.27
CA SER A 76 -4.21 -1.07 -8.40
C SER A 76 -3.15 -1.14 -7.29
N ALA A 77 -3.57 -1.48 -6.07
CA ALA A 77 -2.65 -1.63 -4.94
C ALA A 77 -1.88 -2.97 -4.95
N ALA A 78 -2.43 -4.01 -5.59
CA ALA A 78 -1.85 -5.34 -5.55
C ALA A 78 -0.39 -5.41 -6.04
N PRO A 79 -0.08 -5.06 -7.31
CA PRO A 79 1.30 -5.15 -7.82
C PRO A 79 2.26 -4.21 -7.07
N LEU A 80 1.76 -3.08 -6.57
CA LEU A 80 2.52 -2.12 -5.78
C LEU A 80 2.99 -2.71 -4.45
N LEU A 81 2.15 -3.54 -3.82
CA LEU A 81 2.38 -4.07 -2.49
C LEU A 81 3.23 -5.36 -2.47
N VAL A 82 3.34 -6.09 -3.58
CA VAL A 82 4.12 -7.34 -3.67
C VAL A 82 5.56 -7.15 -3.15
N SER A 83 6.26 -6.14 -3.68
CA SER A 83 7.65 -5.86 -3.29
C SER A 83 7.78 -5.47 -1.82
N VAL A 84 6.79 -4.74 -1.28
CA VAL A 84 6.77 -4.30 0.12
C VAL A 84 6.53 -5.49 1.05
N PHE A 85 5.55 -6.34 0.73
CA PHE A 85 5.24 -7.52 1.52
C PHE A 85 6.37 -8.52 1.53
N ASN A 86 6.97 -8.80 0.39
CA ASN A 86 8.11 -9.72 0.31
C ASN A 86 9.29 -9.22 1.15
N LEU A 87 9.57 -7.91 1.12
CA LEU A 87 10.61 -7.31 1.96
C LEU A 87 10.28 -7.47 3.45
N TRP A 88 9.08 -7.10 3.86
CA TRP A 88 8.65 -7.21 5.25
C TRP A 88 8.61 -8.64 5.75
N CYS A 89 8.23 -9.59 4.90
CA CYS A 89 8.26 -11.01 5.24
C CYS A 89 9.68 -11.47 5.54
N ARG A 90 10.64 -11.12 4.67
CA ARG A 90 12.08 -11.40 4.87
C ARG A 90 12.65 -10.75 6.12
N GLU A 91 12.17 -9.56 6.48
CA GLU A 91 12.55 -8.84 7.71
C GLU A 91 11.80 -9.32 8.97
N GLY A 92 10.89 -10.30 8.85
CA GLY A 92 10.09 -10.80 9.96
C GLY A 92 8.96 -9.86 10.42
N ARG A 93 8.65 -8.82 9.65
CA ARG A 93 7.60 -7.80 9.92
C ARG A 93 6.20 -8.28 9.52
N ARG A 94 5.82 -9.47 9.96
CA ARG A 94 4.55 -10.13 9.64
C ARG A 94 3.32 -9.33 10.08
N ALA A 95 3.42 -8.68 11.25
CA ALA A 95 2.36 -7.80 11.76
C ALA A 95 2.08 -6.62 10.80
N SER A 96 3.14 -6.09 10.17
CA SER A 96 3.02 -5.03 9.17
C SER A 96 2.27 -5.50 7.93
N VAL A 97 2.61 -6.68 7.42
CA VAL A 97 1.90 -7.31 6.29
C VAL A 97 0.42 -7.48 6.62
N ARG A 98 0.08 -8.12 7.74
CA ARG A 98 -1.31 -8.35 8.17
C ARG A 98 -2.10 -7.05 8.34
N SER A 99 -1.47 -6.02 8.90
CA SER A 99 -2.12 -4.72 9.08
C SER A 99 -2.53 -4.09 7.75
N VAL A 100 -1.70 -4.20 6.71
CA VAL A 100 -2.05 -3.67 5.38
C VAL A 100 -3.07 -4.57 4.68
N LEU A 101 -2.92 -5.90 4.77
CA LEU A 101 -3.88 -6.86 4.20
C LEU A 101 -5.30 -6.63 4.73
N ARG A 102 -5.45 -6.33 6.02
CA ARG A 102 -6.75 -6.05 6.65
C ARG A 102 -7.47 -4.83 6.04
N GLU A 103 -6.73 -3.86 5.55
CA GLU A 103 -7.30 -2.63 5.00
C GLU A 103 -7.64 -2.73 3.51
N LEU A 104 -7.15 -3.77 2.83
CA LEU A 104 -7.44 -4.03 1.42
C LEU A 104 -8.87 -4.54 1.23
N GLY A 105 -9.49 -4.13 0.12
CA GLY A 105 -10.78 -4.66 -0.30
C GLY A 105 -10.64 -6.02 -0.97
N GLY A 106 -11.73 -6.77 -1.05
CA GLY A 106 -11.74 -8.12 -1.64
C GLY A 106 -11.32 -8.17 -3.13
N ALA A 107 -11.39 -7.07 -3.88
CA ALA A 107 -10.85 -7.00 -5.24
C ALA A 107 -9.31 -6.97 -5.24
N ASP A 108 -8.71 -6.14 -4.38
CA ASP A 108 -7.24 -6.03 -4.28
C ASP A 108 -6.62 -7.29 -3.65
N LEU A 109 -7.30 -7.92 -2.67
CA LEU A 109 -6.87 -9.21 -2.10
C LEU A 109 -6.86 -10.32 -3.16
N ARG A 110 -7.89 -10.37 -4.02
CA ARG A 110 -7.92 -11.32 -5.15
C ARG A 110 -6.81 -11.04 -6.15
N ALA A 111 -6.59 -9.77 -6.50
CA ALA A 111 -5.51 -9.39 -7.40
C ALA A 111 -4.13 -9.77 -6.83
N LEU A 112 -3.89 -9.57 -5.53
CA LEU A 112 -2.65 -10.02 -4.87
C LEU A 112 -2.42 -11.53 -4.96
N ARG A 113 -3.49 -12.32 -4.94
CA ARG A 113 -3.38 -13.78 -5.06
C ARG A 113 -2.96 -14.23 -6.46
N GLU A 114 -3.28 -13.43 -7.47
CA GLU A 114 -2.88 -13.69 -8.86
C GLU A 114 -1.41 -13.31 -9.12
N GLU A 115 -0.79 -12.56 -8.21
CA GLU A 115 0.62 -12.16 -8.32
C GLU A 115 1.56 -13.34 -8.06
N ARG A 116 2.33 -13.70 -9.10
CA ARG A 116 3.25 -14.86 -9.07
C ARG A 116 4.49 -14.65 -8.23
N GLU A 117 4.86 -13.40 -7.98
CA GLU A 117 6.08 -13.06 -7.24
C GLU A 117 5.85 -12.98 -5.73
N LEU A 118 4.62 -13.21 -5.25
CA LEU A 118 4.29 -13.07 -3.85
C LEU A 118 4.91 -14.18 -3.00
N ASP A 119 5.52 -13.80 -1.87
CA ASP A 119 6.15 -14.74 -0.96
C ASP A 119 5.13 -15.77 -0.42
N PRO A 120 5.45 -17.08 -0.36
CA PRO A 120 4.54 -18.11 0.13
C PRO A 120 3.98 -17.84 1.53
N GLU A 121 4.76 -17.17 2.39
CA GLU A 121 4.31 -16.80 3.73
C GLU A 121 3.26 -15.67 3.69
N VAL A 122 3.40 -14.70 2.77
CA VAL A 122 2.38 -13.67 2.54
C VAL A 122 1.11 -14.29 1.95
N VAL A 123 1.25 -15.27 1.04
CA VAL A 123 0.12 -16.06 0.52
C VAL A 123 -0.60 -16.81 1.65
N SER A 124 0.15 -17.37 2.61
CA SER A 124 -0.43 -18.01 3.79
C SER A 124 -1.23 -17.01 4.63
N MET A 125 -0.71 -15.80 4.86
CA MET A 125 -1.42 -14.75 5.61
C MET A 125 -2.65 -14.24 4.87
N LEU A 126 -2.59 -14.11 3.54
CA LEU A 126 -3.75 -13.71 2.72
C LEU A 126 -4.95 -14.63 2.94
N ARG A 127 -4.73 -15.94 3.08
CA ARG A 127 -5.80 -16.92 3.34
C ARG A 127 -6.51 -16.70 4.68
N GLU A 128 -5.85 -16.08 5.66
CA GLU A 128 -6.47 -15.74 6.95
C GLU A 128 -7.61 -14.73 6.77
N PHE A 129 -7.52 -13.87 5.76
CA PHE A 129 -8.51 -12.82 5.47
C PHE A 129 -9.59 -13.27 4.47
N ASP A 130 -9.37 -14.38 3.76
CA ASP A 130 -10.37 -15.00 2.87
C ASP A 130 -11.47 -15.73 3.65
N LEU A 131 -11.17 -16.26 4.84
CA LEU A 131 -12.12 -17.05 5.65
C LEU A 131 -13.19 -16.21 6.38
N CYS A 132 -13.12 -14.89 6.31
CA CYS A 132 -14.04 -13.97 6.97
C CYS A 132 -14.90 -13.14 6.00
N ALA A 133 -14.83 -13.39 4.68
CA ALA A 133 -15.56 -12.66 3.64
C ALA A 133 -16.92 -13.29 3.30
#